data_AF-A0A971KUS2-F1
#
_entry.id   AF-A0A971KUS2-F1
#
_cell.length_a   1.000
_cell.length_b   1.000
_cell.length_c   1.000
_cell.angle_alpha   90.00
_cell.angle_beta   90.00
_cell.angle_gamma   90.00
#
_symmetry.space_group_name_H-M   'P 1'
#
loop_
_entity.id
_entity.type
_entity.pdbx_description
1 polymer ?
#
loop_
_entity_poly.entity_id
_entity_poly.type
_entity_poly.pdbx_seq_one_letter_code
_entity_poly.pdbx_strand_id
1 'polypeptide(L)'
;MNAFAIARSAVGMMTRHNDITLVLLVVIVIVLMILPLPTTLIDALIGLNMGLSFIMLMMSMYVRSALDFSVFPTMLLFTTLFRVGLNIATTRLILLQADAGEIIFTFGDFALGGNFVVGAVVFLILTIVQFLVIAKGAERVAEVGARFTLDAMPGKQMSIDADMRAGVIDMEEAQHRRQRVAQESQMYGAMDGAMKFVKGDSIAGMIVALVNIVGGTIIGITQNGMTAGDALHTYGILTIGDGLVSQIPSLLVSISAGILITRTGDSEVNVGSQIGEQIFDQPKALLMAGGM
;
A
#
# COMPACT_ATOMS: atom_id res chain seq x y z
N MET A 1 1.72 6.20 -31.47
CA MET A 1 1.19 4.86 -31.08
C MET A 1 0.96 4.89 -29.57
N ASN A 2 -0.30 4.98 -29.15
CA ASN A 2 -0.64 5.39 -27.79
C ASN A 2 -0.21 4.34 -26.76
N ALA A 3 0.58 4.75 -25.76
CA ALA A 3 0.94 3.92 -24.60
C ALA A 3 -0.29 3.28 -23.93
N PHE A 4 -1.43 3.99 -23.97
CA PHE A 4 -2.74 3.48 -23.54
C PHE A 4 -3.22 2.26 -24.32
N ALA A 5 -2.98 2.17 -25.63
CA ALA A 5 -3.39 1.02 -26.45
C ALA A 5 -2.52 -0.21 -26.17
N ILE A 6 -1.21 0.00 -25.96
CA ILE A 6 -0.28 -1.07 -25.55
C ILE A 6 -0.67 -1.56 -24.15
N ALA A 7 -0.90 -0.66 -23.21
CA ALA A 7 -1.40 -1.00 -21.87
C ALA A 7 -2.72 -1.78 -21.93
N ARG A 8 -3.68 -1.35 -22.76
CA ARG A 8 -4.97 -2.05 -22.92
C ARG A 8 -4.81 -3.43 -23.55
N SER A 9 -3.88 -3.59 -24.50
CA SER A 9 -3.60 -4.88 -25.15
C SER A 9 -2.84 -5.86 -24.23
N ALA A 10 -1.90 -5.35 -23.43
CA ALA A 10 -1.20 -6.12 -22.40
C ALA A 10 -2.17 -6.57 -21.30
N VAL A 11 -3.03 -5.65 -20.86
CA VAL A 11 -4.13 -5.95 -19.91
C VAL A 11 -5.11 -6.94 -20.51
N GLY A 12 -5.51 -6.79 -21.78
CA GLY A 12 -6.45 -7.70 -22.47
C GLY A 12 -5.91 -9.11 -22.71
N MET A 13 -4.60 -9.28 -22.79
CA MET A 13 -3.95 -10.60 -22.90
C MET A 13 -3.78 -11.26 -21.52
N MET A 14 -3.54 -10.46 -20.47
CA MET A 14 -3.50 -10.92 -19.07
C MET A 14 -4.88 -11.31 -18.53
N THR A 15 -5.95 -10.59 -18.86
CA THR A 15 -7.30 -10.83 -18.32
C THR A 15 -7.95 -12.13 -18.81
N ARG A 16 -7.41 -12.79 -19.83
CA ARG A 16 -7.96 -14.06 -20.35
C ARG A 16 -7.54 -15.29 -19.52
N HIS A 17 -6.58 -15.13 -18.59
CA HIS A 17 -6.12 -16.20 -17.70
C HIS A 17 -5.74 -15.66 -16.30
N ASN A 18 -6.73 -15.21 -15.52
CA ASN A 18 -6.51 -14.67 -14.16
C ASN A 18 -5.69 -15.61 -13.24
N ASP A 19 -5.82 -16.93 -13.39
CA ASP A 19 -5.06 -17.91 -12.60
C ASP A 19 -3.56 -17.88 -12.95
N ILE A 20 -3.23 -17.63 -14.22
CA ILE A 20 -1.84 -17.55 -14.69
C ILE A 20 -1.18 -16.28 -14.14
N THR A 21 -1.90 -15.16 -14.04
CA THR A 21 -1.35 -13.92 -13.46
C THR A 21 -0.97 -14.10 -11.99
N LEU A 22 -1.78 -14.85 -11.23
CA LEU A 22 -1.55 -15.12 -9.81
C LEU A 22 -0.31 -16.02 -9.62
N VAL A 23 -0.22 -17.10 -10.39
CA VAL A 23 0.94 -17.99 -10.39
C VAL A 23 2.20 -17.24 -10.83
N LEU A 24 2.11 -16.42 -11.88
CA LEU A 24 3.22 -15.62 -12.38
C LEU A 24 3.75 -14.67 -11.31
N LEU A 25 2.87 -14.01 -10.54
CA LEU A 25 3.28 -13.10 -9.47
C LEU A 25 4.03 -13.84 -8.37
N VAL A 26 3.54 -15.00 -7.93
CA VAL A 26 4.24 -15.83 -6.94
C VAL A 26 5.60 -16.27 -7.47
N VAL A 27 5.68 -16.68 -8.74
CA VAL A 27 6.95 -17.04 -9.39
C VAL A 27 7.90 -15.84 -9.44
N ILE A 28 7.43 -14.64 -9.77
CA ILE A 28 8.24 -13.41 -9.76
C ILE A 28 8.79 -13.14 -8.36
N VAL A 29 7.98 -13.26 -7.31
CA VAL A 29 8.43 -13.06 -5.92
C VAL A 29 9.51 -14.09 -5.56
N ILE A 30 9.31 -15.36 -5.90
CA ILE A 30 10.32 -16.42 -5.67
C ILE A 30 11.61 -16.13 -6.44
N VAL A 31 11.49 -15.70 -7.70
CA VAL A 31 12.64 -15.30 -8.53
C VAL A 31 13.40 -14.14 -7.90
N LEU A 32 12.70 -13.09 -7.44
CA LEU A 32 13.30 -11.96 -6.72
C LEU A 32 14.05 -12.43 -5.45
N MET A 33 13.49 -13.42 -4.75
CA MET A 33 14.10 -13.97 -3.55
C MET A 33 15.29 -14.89 -3.80
N ILE A 34 15.44 -15.50 -4.97
CA ILE A 34 16.48 -16.52 -5.22
C ILE A 34 17.54 -16.00 -6.17
N LEU A 35 17.15 -15.38 -7.28
CA LEU A 35 18.06 -14.98 -8.35
C LEU A 35 18.64 -13.58 -8.11
N PRO A 36 19.96 -13.39 -8.27
CA PRO A 36 20.56 -12.06 -8.26
C PRO A 36 20.11 -11.31 -9.51
N LEU A 37 19.46 -10.16 -9.33
CA LEU A 37 19.02 -9.30 -10.41
C LEU A 37 19.96 -8.11 -10.57
N PRO A 38 20.12 -7.58 -11.80
CA PRO A 38 20.87 -6.35 -12.02
C PRO A 38 20.16 -5.16 -11.35
N THR A 39 20.94 -4.20 -10.85
CA THR A 39 20.45 -3.00 -10.15
C THR A 39 19.44 -2.20 -10.99
N THR A 40 19.66 -2.10 -12.29
CA THR A 40 18.73 -1.43 -13.23
C THR A 40 17.34 -2.05 -13.27
N LEU A 41 17.24 -3.38 -13.14
CA LEU A 41 15.94 -4.06 -13.09
C LEU A 41 15.27 -3.85 -11.74
N ILE A 42 16.03 -3.83 -10.65
CA ILE A 42 15.52 -3.51 -9.31
C ILE A 42 14.94 -2.09 -9.26
N ASP A 43 15.66 -1.10 -9.80
CA ASP A 43 15.15 0.27 -9.92
C ASP A 43 13.84 0.33 -10.71
N ALA A 44 13.75 -0.38 -11.84
CA ALA A 44 12.52 -0.45 -12.63
C ALA A 44 11.36 -1.09 -11.84
N LEU A 45 11.62 -2.15 -11.07
CA LEU A 45 10.60 -2.83 -10.27
C LEU A 45 10.18 -2.02 -9.04
N ILE A 46 11.09 -1.26 -8.43
CA ILE A 46 10.79 -0.28 -7.38
C ILE A 46 9.87 0.81 -7.94
N GLY A 47 10.23 1.39 -9.09
CA GLY A 47 9.40 2.38 -9.77
C GLY A 47 8.01 1.83 -10.12
N LEU A 48 7.93 0.57 -10.55
CA LEU A 48 6.66 -0.11 -10.78
C LEU A 48 5.85 -0.27 -9.48
N ASN A 49 6.48 -0.63 -8.36
CA ASN A 49 5.80 -0.76 -7.06
C ASN A 49 5.20 0.57 -6.58
N MET A 50 5.96 1.67 -6.72
CA MET A 50 5.49 3.02 -6.44
C MET A 50 4.33 3.40 -7.36
N GLY A 51 4.46 3.16 -8.66
CA GLY A 51 3.42 3.43 -9.65
C GLY A 51 2.12 2.67 -9.38
N LEU A 52 2.20 1.39 -9.04
CA LEU A 52 1.03 0.57 -8.67
C LEU A 52 0.35 1.10 -7.41
N SER A 53 1.13 1.49 -6.41
CA SER A 53 0.60 2.05 -5.15
C SER A 53 -0.07 3.39 -5.37
N PHE A 54 0.49 4.24 -6.24
CA PHE A 54 -0.13 5.50 -6.65
C PHE A 54 -1.42 5.28 -7.45
N ILE A 55 -1.46 4.31 -8.37
CA ILE A 55 -2.68 3.94 -9.09
C ILE A 55 -3.76 3.46 -8.12
N MET A 56 -3.41 2.64 -7.13
CA MET A 56 -4.37 2.20 -6.09
C MET A 56 -4.96 3.39 -5.32
N LEU A 57 -4.14 4.37 -4.97
CA LEU A 57 -4.61 5.60 -4.32
C LEU A 57 -5.56 6.38 -5.21
N MET A 58 -5.16 6.65 -6.45
CA MET A 58 -6.02 7.38 -7.39
C MET A 58 -7.35 6.65 -7.60
N MET A 59 -7.32 5.34 -7.83
CA MET A 59 -8.54 4.53 -7.95
C MET A 59 -9.43 4.65 -6.71
N SER A 60 -8.87 4.55 -5.50
CA SER A 60 -9.64 4.70 -4.26
C SER A 60 -10.31 6.08 -4.11
N MET A 61 -9.69 7.14 -4.63
CA MET A 61 -10.23 8.50 -4.57
C MET A 61 -11.38 8.73 -5.56
N TYR A 62 -11.32 8.12 -6.75
CA TYR A 62 -12.28 8.34 -7.84
C TYR A 62 -13.47 7.37 -7.84
N VAL A 63 -13.33 6.22 -7.19
CA VAL A 63 -14.40 5.22 -7.04
C VAL A 63 -15.60 5.81 -6.27
N ARG A 64 -16.84 5.40 -6.61
CA ARG A 64 -18.07 5.96 -6.02
C ARG A 64 -18.55 5.17 -4.81
N SER A 65 -18.56 3.84 -4.94
CA SER A 65 -18.87 2.91 -3.86
C SER A 65 -17.66 2.02 -3.54
N ALA A 66 -17.51 1.58 -2.29
CA ALA A 66 -16.41 0.68 -1.94
C ALA A 66 -16.42 -0.62 -2.78
N LEU A 67 -17.60 -1.09 -3.18
CA LEU A 67 -17.81 -2.27 -4.02
C LEU A 67 -17.31 -2.12 -5.46
N ASP A 68 -17.29 -0.90 -6.02
CA ASP A 68 -16.78 -0.68 -7.39
C ASP A 68 -15.28 -1.01 -7.48
N PHE A 69 -14.60 -1.03 -6.33
CA PHE A 69 -13.22 -1.49 -6.21
C PHE A 69 -13.09 -2.78 -5.36
N SER A 70 -14.01 -3.72 -5.54
CA SER A 70 -14.00 -5.03 -4.85
C SER A 70 -12.73 -5.88 -5.05
N VAL A 71 -11.91 -5.59 -6.08
CA VAL A 71 -10.62 -6.25 -6.34
C VAL A 71 -9.48 -5.68 -5.46
N PHE A 72 -9.73 -4.58 -4.73
CA PHE A 72 -8.73 -3.90 -3.92
C PHE A 72 -8.01 -4.82 -2.89
N PRO A 73 -8.69 -5.67 -2.10
CA PRO A 73 -8.02 -6.55 -1.14
C PRO A 73 -7.02 -7.50 -1.80
N THR A 74 -7.34 -8.01 -2.98
CA THR A 74 -6.48 -8.90 -3.75
C THR A 74 -5.26 -8.15 -4.31
N MET A 75 -5.46 -6.93 -4.83
CA MET A 75 -4.36 -6.05 -5.27
C MET A 75 -3.43 -5.68 -4.12
N LEU A 76 -3.98 -5.41 -2.94
CA LEU A 76 -3.22 -5.14 -1.73
C LEU A 76 -2.31 -6.34 -1.39
N LEU A 77 -2.86 -7.55 -1.36
CA LEU A 77 -2.06 -8.75 -1.07
C LEU A 77 -0.91 -8.92 -2.07
N PHE A 78 -1.18 -8.74 -3.36
CA PHE A 78 -0.16 -8.86 -4.41
C PHE A 78 0.92 -7.79 -4.33
N THR A 79 0.54 -6.53 -4.16
CA THR A 79 1.50 -5.43 -4.04
C THR A 79 2.36 -5.56 -2.79
N THR A 80 1.80 -6.04 -1.68
CA THR A 80 2.56 -6.37 -0.47
C THR A 80 3.53 -7.53 -0.71
N LEU A 81 3.11 -8.65 -1.31
CA LEU A 81 4.01 -9.77 -1.61
C LEU A 81 5.14 -9.37 -2.56
N PHE A 82 4.82 -8.61 -3.60
CA PHE A 82 5.81 -8.06 -4.52
C PHE A 82 6.82 -7.16 -3.81
N ARG A 83 6.37 -6.31 -2.89
CA ARG A 83 7.23 -5.46 -2.05
C ARG A 83 8.15 -6.28 -1.14
N VAL A 84 7.63 -7.32 -0.50
CA VAL A 84 8.45 -8.23 0.33
C VAL A 84 9.55 -8.88 -0.51
N GLY A 85 9.22 -9.34 -1.72
CA GLY A 85 10.22 -9.86 -2.66
C GLY A 85 11.30 -8.83 -3.03
N LEU A 86 10.90 -7.58 -3.28
CA LEU A 86 11.83 -6.49 -3.57
C LEU A 86 12.73 -6.17 -2.37
N ASN A 87 12.18 -6.06 -1.16
CA ASN A 87 12.96 -5.80 0.06
C ASN A 87 14.04 -6.87 0.29
N ILE A 88 13.75 -8.13 -0.01
CA ILE A 88 14.72 -9.23 0.10
C ILE A 88 15.81 -9.11 -0.97
N ALA A 89 15.43 -8.76 -2.21
CA ALA A 89 16.37 -8.56 -3.30
C ALA A 89 17.30 -7.36 -3.05
N THR A 90 16.75 -6.22 -2.60
CA THR A 90 17.51 -5.00 -2.28
C THR A 90 18.42 -5.22 -1.08
N THR A 91 17.94 -5.85 0.00
CA THR A 91 18.76 -6.25 1.16
C THR A 91 19.98 -7.08 0.74
N ARG A 92 19.80 -8.05 -0.14
CA ARG A 92 20.92 -8.83 -0.66
C ARG A 92 21.93 -7.96 -1.40
N LEU A 93 21.47 -7.07 -2.28
CA LEU A 93 22.33 -6.18 -3.04
C LEU A 93 23.11 -5.22 -2.12
N ILE A 94 22.42 -4.64 -1.13
CA ILE A 94 23.04 -3.81 -0.09
C ILE A 94 24.15 -4.59 0.61
N LEU A 95 23.86 -5.79 1.13
CA LEU A 95 24.82 -6.55 1.94
C LEU A 95 25.98 -7.15 1.12
N LEU A 96 25.74 -7.61 -0.11
CA LEU A 96 26.75 -8.29 -0.92
C LEU A 96 27.59 -7.33 -1.77
N GLN A 97 26.99 -6.26 -2.29
CA GLN A 97 27.63 -5.39 -3.30
C GLN A 97 27.86 -3.97 -2.80
N ALA A 98 27.27 -3.58 -1.67
CA ALA A 98 27.22 -2.19 -1.21
C ALA A 98 26.68 -1.23 -2.30
N ASP A 99 25.82 -1.75 -3.16
CA ASP A 99 25.10 -1.03 -4.21
C ASP A 99 23.71 -1.67 -4.33
N ALA A 100 22.67 -0.84 -4.25
CA ALA A 100 21.27 -1.27 -4.24
C ALA A 100 20.46 -0.70 -5.41
N GLY A 101 21.12 -0.03 -6.36
CA GLY A 101 20.45 0.73 -7.42
C GLY A 101 20.37 2.23 -7.13
N GLU A 102 20.09 2.98 -8.19
CA GLU A 102 20.21 4.43 -8.21
C GLU A 102 19.02 5.10 -7.53
N ILE A 103 17.83 4.47 -7.56
CA ILE A 103 16.67 4.99 -6.84
C ILE A 103 16.97 4.95 -5.33
N ILE A 104 17.42 3.80 -4.81
CA ILE A 104 17.71 3.65 -3.38
C ILE A 104 18.80 4.64 -2.94
N PHE A 105 19.90 4.74 -3.70
CA PHE A 105 20.96 5.68 -3.39
C PHE A 105 20.46 7.14 -3.36
N THR A 106 19.69 7.55 -4.37
CA THR A 106 19.17 8.91 -4.48
C THR A 106 18.20 9.25 -3.34
N PHE A 107 17.31 8.34 -2.97
CA PHE A 107 16.41 8.54 -1.83
C PHE A 107 17.17 8.60 -0.51
N GLY A 108 18.21 7.79 -0.35
CA GLY A 108 19.11 7.83 0.81
C GLY A 108 19.80 9.18 0.92
N ASP A 109 20.50 9.61 -0.13
CA ASP A 109 21.22 10.88 -0.20
C ASP A 109 20.31 12.09 0.05
N PHE A 110 19.12 12.09 -0.56
CA PHE A 110 18.11 13.11 -0.35
C PHE A 110 17.69 13.23 1.12
N ALA A 111 17.51 12.11 1.82
CA ALA A 111 17.10 12.10 3.22
C ALA A 111 18.20 12.54 4.19
N LEU A 112 19.46 12.32 3.81
CA LEU A 112 20.61 12.72 4.61
C LEU A 112 20.88 14.21 4.53
N GLY A 113 20.57 14.86 3.40
CA GLY A 113 20.70 16.31 3.23
C GLY A 113 22.12 16.83 3.53
N GLY A 114 23.14 15.99 3.31
CA GLY A 114 24.54 16.28 3.61
C GLY A 114 25.00 16.03 5.05
N ASN A 115 24.13 15.57 5.96
CA ASN A 115 24.50 15.18 7.32
C ASN A 115 23.92 13.81 7.70
N PHE A 116 24.81 12.81 7.80
CA PHE A 116 24.42 11.45 8.11
C PHE A 116 23.60 11.29 9.39
N VAL A 117 24.04 11.96 10.47
CA VAL A 117 23.40 11.84 11.78
C VAL A 117 21.99 12.41 11.74
N VAL A 118 21.82 13.58 11.11
CA VAL A 118 20.50 14.21 10.97
C VAL A 118 19.57 13.33 10.12
N GLY A 119 20.07 12.82 8.99
CA GLY A 119 19.31 11.90 8.13
C GLY A 119 18.87 10.63 8.86
N ALA A 120 19.77 10.01 9.64
CA ALA A 120 19.46 8.82 10.42
C ALA A 120 18.36 9.10 11.48
N VAL A 121 18.41 10.26 12.14
CA VAL A 121 17.37 10.67 13.11
C VAL A 121 16.02 10.89 12.42
N VAL A 122 16.01 11.62 11.29
CA VAL A 122 14.78 11.86 10.52
C VAL A 122 14.19 10.54 10.01
N PHE A 123 15.02 9.65 9.48
CA PHE A 123 14.61 8.32 9.04
C PHE A 123 13.99 7.50 10.18
N LEU A 124 14.59 7.53 11.37
CA LEU A 124 14.06 6.83 12.53
C LEU A 124 12.69 7.37 12.95
N ILE A 125 12.52 8.71 12.96
CA ILE A 125 11.23 9.35 13.22
C ILE A 125 10.19 8.92 12.18
N LEU A 126 10.52 9.00 10.89
CA LEU A 126 9.62 8.61 9.80
C LEU A 126 9.20 7.15 9.91
N THR A 127 10.16 6.26 10.17
CA THR A 127 9.90 4.81 10.33
C THR A 127 8.98 4.53 11.52
N ILE A 128 9.19 5.21 12.65
CA ILE A 128 8.33 5.10 13.83
C ILE A 128 6.91 5.60 13.52
N VAL A 129 6.78 6.78 12.90
CA VAL A 129 5.48 7.36 12.54
C VAL A 129 4.75 6.45 11.55
N GLN A 130 5.44 5.95 10.52
CA GLN A 130 4.88 5.03 9.54
C GLN A 130 4.32 3.78 10.20
N PHE A 131 5.05 3.16 11.13
CA PHE A 131 4.57 1.95 11.80
C PHE A 131 3.46 2.24 12.83
N LEU A 132 3.72 3.13 13.80
CA LEU A 132 2.84 3.34 14.96
C LEU A 132 1.57 4.09 14.60
N VAL A 133 1.66 5.12 13.76
CA VAL A 133 0.54 6.00 13.46
C VAL A 133 -0.20 5.48 12.22
N ILE A 134 0.53 5.17 11.16
CA ILE A 134 -0.07 4.94 9.85
C ILE A 134 -0.48 3.48 9.68
N ALA A 135 0.46 2.54 9.75
CA ALA A 135 0.16 1.12 9.54
C ALA A 135 -0.77 0.58 10.64
N LYS A 136 -0.44 0.82 11.92
CA LYS A 136 -1.29 0.41 13.05
C LYS A 136 -2.64 1.15 13.08
N GLY A 137 -2.65 2.44 12.74
CA GLY A 137 -3.88 3.22 12.68
C GLY A 137 -4.82 2.70 11.58
N ALA A 138 -4.28 2.46 10.37
CA ALA A 138 -5.04 1.94 9.24
C ALA A 138 -5.57 0.52 9.52
N GLU A 139 -4.78 -0.35 10.15
CA GLU A 139 -5.25 -1.67 10.62
C GLU A 139 -6.44 -1.53 11.57
N ARG A 140 -6.35 -0.61 12.56
CA ARG A 140 -7.43 -0.42 13.53
C ARG A 140 -8.70 0.10 12.88
N VAL A 141 -8.57 1.05 11.95
CA VAL A 141 -9.71 1.58 11.18
C VAL A 141 -10.34 0.48 10.33
N ALA A 142 -9.51 -0.37 9.70
CA ALA A 142 -9.98 -1.50 8.91
C ALA A 142 -10.70 -2.55 9.75
N GLU A 143 -10.10 -2.97 10.86
CA GLU A 143 -10.67 -3.97 11.78
C GLU A 143 -12.03 -3.50 12.30
N VAL A 144 -12.07 -2.27 12.84
CA VAL A 144 -13.28 -1.72 13.46
C VAL A 144 -14.34 -1.40 12.40
N GLY A 145 -13.95 -0.80 11.28
CA GLY A 145 -14.86 -0.50 10.17
C GLY A 145 -15.47 -1.75 9.57
N ALA A 146 -14.65 -2.75 9.23
CA ALA A 146 -15.12 -4.02 8.71
C ALA A 146 -16.06 -4.71 9.70
N ARG A 147 -15.71 -4.73 11.00
CA ARG A 147 -16.55 -5.35 12.03
C ARG A 147 -17.92 -4.67 12.14
N PHE A 148 -17.98 -3.34 12.22
CA PHE A 148 -19.27 -2.65 12.30
C PHE A 148 -20.12 -2.87 11.04
N THR A 149 -19.51 -2.86 9.87
CA THR A 149 -20.23 -3.12 8.61
C THR A 149 -20.72 -4.57 8.53
N LEU A 150 -19.93 -5.54 9.00
CA LEU A 150 -20.31 -6.96 9.06
C LEU A 150 -21.42 -7.22 10.10
N ASP A 151 -21.33 -6.60 11.28
CA ASP A 151 -22.35 -6.71 12.33
C ASP A 151 -23.71 -6.12 11.88
N ALA A 152 -23.70 -5.17 10.94
CA ALA A 152 -24.92 -4.59 10.34
C ALA A 152 -25.55 -5.46 9.23
N MET A 153 -24.87 -6.51 8.73
CA MET A 153 -25.36 -7.31 7.59
C MET A 153 -26.68 -8.05 7.86
N PRO A 154 -26.90 -8.70 9.02
CA PRO A 154 -28.19 -9.32 9.31
C PRO A 154 -29.33 -8.30 9.30
N GLY A 155 -29.08 -7.08 9.80
CA GLY A 155 -30.05 -5.98 9.76
C GLY A 155 -30.41 -5.58 8.33
N LYS A 156 -29.40 -5.42 7.45
CA LYS A 156 -29.62 -5.17 6.01
C LYS A 156 -30.38 -6.29 5.31
N GLN A 157 -30.10 -7.56 5.64
CA GLN A 157 -30.82 -8.70 5.07
C GLN A 157 -32.28 -8.74 5.55
N MET A 158 -32.51 -8.52 6.85
CA MET A 158 -33.86 -8.45 7.41
C MET A 158 -34.68 -7.29 6.83
N SER A 159 -34.07 -6.13 6.59
CA SER A 159 -34.78 -5.01 5.95
C SER A 159 -35.17 -5.33 4.51
N ILE A 160 -34.31 -5.99 3.73
CA ILE A 160 -34.65 -6.45 2.38
C ILE A 160 -35.82 -7.45 2.42
N ASP A 161 -35.82 -8.36 3.38
CA ASP A 161 -36.90 -9.34 3.55
C ASP A 161 -38.23 -8.68 3.97
N ALA A 162 -38.16 -7.67 4.84
CA ALA A 162 -39.31 -6.89 5.25
C ALA A 162 -39.90 -6.10 4.07
N ASP A 163 -39.05 -5.42 3.28
CA ASP A 163 -39.47 -4.64 2.11
C ASP A 163 -40.11 -5.54 1.05
N MET A 164 -39.56 -6.73 0.81
CA MET A 164 -40.12 -7.71 -0.14
C MET A 164 -41.47 -8.23 0.35
N ARG A 165 -41.61 -8.55 1.64
CA ARG A 165 -42.90 -8.98 2.22
C ARG A 165 -43.94 -7.88 2.24
N ALA A 166 -43.52 -6.62 2.40
CA ALA A 166 -44.39 -5.45 2.35
C ALA A 166 -44.79 -5.06 0.90
N GLY A 167 -44.21 -5.71 -0.11
CA GLY A 167 -44.47 -5.41 -1.52
C GLY A 167 -43.84 -4.10 -2.00
N VAL A 168 -42.88 -3.54 -1.26
CA VAL A 168 -42.14 -2.33 -1.63
C VAL A 168 -41.13 -2.63 -2.74
N ILE A 169 -40.57 -3.85 -2.74
CA ILE A 169 -39.65 -4.35 -3.76
C ILE A 169 -40.12 -5.73 -4.27
N ASP A 170 -39.76 -6.07 -5.50
CA ASP A 170 -40.02 -7.39 -6.07
C ASP A 170 -38.94 -8.42 -5.67
N MET A 171 -39.13 -9.67 -6.13
CA MET A 171 -38.19 -10.77 -5.83
C MET A 171 -36.83 -10.60 -6.53
N GLU A 172 -36.81 -9.99 -7.71
CA GLU A 172 -35.61 -9.81 -8.53
C GLU A 172 -34.70 -8.72 -7.90
N GLU A 173 -35.27 -7.60 -7.52
CA GLU A 173 -34.62 -6.51 -6.79
C GLU A 173 -34.14 -6.99 -5.41
N ALA A 174 -34.96 -7.77 -4.69
CA ALA A 174 -34.55 -8.36 -3.41
C ALA A 174 -33.33 -9.28 -3.58
N GLN A 175 -33.29 -10.09 -4.66
CA GLN A 175 -32.14 -10.94 -4.96
C GLN A 175 -30.89 -10.11 -5.30
N HIS A 176 -31.02 -9.07 -6.11
CA HIS A 176 -29.92 -8.17 -6.45
C HIS A 176 -29.33 -7.47 -5.21
N ARG A 177 -30.19 -6.93 -4.34
CA ARG A 177 -29.76 -6.32 -3.08
C ARG A 177 -29.06 -7.31 -2.15
N ARG A 178 -29.57 -8.53 -2.01
CA ARG A 178 -28.90 -9.59 -1.23
C ARG A 178 -27.52 -9.94 -1.79
N GLN A 179 -27.38 -9.98 -3.11
CA GLN A 179 -26.09 -10.22 -3.75
C GLN A 179 -25.10 -9.10 -3.48
N ARG A 180 -25.54 -7.83 -3.52
CA ARG A 180 -24.71 -6.68 -3.12
C ARG A 180 -24.26 -6.78 -1.66
N VAL A 181 -25.17 -7.09 -0.74
CA VAL A 181 -24.86 -7.30 0.69
C VAL A 181 -23.85 -8.44 0.89
N ALA A 182 -23.97 -9.53 0.12
CA ALA A 182 -23.00 -10.63 0.16
C ALA A 182 -21.61 -10.20 -0.34
N GLN A 183 -21.54 -9.40 -1.42
CA GLN A 183 -20.29 -8.85 -1.94
C GLN A 183 -19.63 -7.88 -0.94
N GLU A 184 -20.41 -7.03 -0.25
CA GLU A 184 -19.87 -6.17 0.81
C GLU A 184 -19.24 -7.01 1.91
N SER A 185 -19.95 -8.04 2.38
CA SER A 185 -19.47 -8.93 3.44
C SER A 185 -18.14 -9.59 3.06
N GLN A 186 -18.05 -10.13 1.84
CA GLN A 186 -16.82 -10.74 1.33
C GLN A 186 -15.68 -9.72 1.20
N MET A 187 -15.96 -8.52 0.71
CA MET A 187 -14.95 -7.48 0.52
C MET A 187 -14.37 -7.00 1.86
N TYR A 188 -15.22 -6.65 2.83
CA TYR A 188 -14.77 -6.20 4.16
C TYR A 188 -14.05 -7.31 4.93
N GLY A 189 -14.51 -8.57 4.80
CA GLY A 189 -13.81 -9.72 5.38
C GLY A 189 -12.42 -9.96 4.76
N ALA A 190 -12.31 -9.87 3.43
CA ALA A 190 -11.02 -9.98 2.74
C ALA A 190 -10.09 -8.80 3.07
N MET A 191 -10.65 -7.61 3.26
CA MET A 191 -9.90 -6.39 3.57
C MET A 191 -9.29 -6.41 4.97
N ASP A 192 -10.02 -6.88 6.00
CA ASP A 192 -9.45 -7.09 7.35
C ASP A 192 -8.26 -8.07 7.32
N GLY A 193 -8.39 -9.17 6.57
CA GLY A 193 -7.31 -10.13 6.36
C GLY A 193 -6.10 -9.50 5.67
N ALA A 194 -6.32 -8.80 4.57
CA ALA A 194 -5.28 -8.15 3.79
C ALA A 194 -4.51 -7.08 4.60
N MET A 195 -5.20 -6.28 5.42
CA MET A 195 -4.57 -5.23 6.22
C MET A 195 -3.58 -5.75 7.28
N LYS A 196 -3.78 -6.97 7.78
CA LYS A 196 -2.81 -7.64 8.68
C LYS A 196 -1.47 -7.90 7.98
N PHE A 197 -1.46 -8.14 6.67
CA PHE A 197 -0.23 -8.28 5.88
C PHE A 197 0.53 -6.94 5.75
N VAL A 198 -0.18 -5.82 5.58
CA VAL A 198 0.44 -4.48 5.49
C VAL A 198 1.15 -4.08 6.78
N LYS A 199 0.56 -4.44 7.93
CA LYS A 199 1.20 -4.27 9.24
C LYS A 199 2.47 -5.12 9.35
N GLY A 200 2.38 -6.40 8.94
CA GLY A 200 3.51 -7.32 8.95
C GLY A 200 4.68 -6.81 8.09
N ASP A 201 4.37 -6.27 6.91
CA ASP A 201 5.33 -5.64 5.99
C ASP A 201 6.07 -4.46 6.65
N SER A 202 5.35 -3.60 7.37
CA SER A 202 5.95 -2.45 8.06
C SER A 202 6.91 -2.88 9.19
N ILE A 203 6.58 -3.96 9.92
CA ILE A 203 7.47 -4.54 10.94
C ILE A 203 8.70 -5.16 10.27
N ALA A 204 8.51 -5.91 9.19
CA ALA A 204 9.58 -6.53 8.44
C ALA A 204 10.57 -5.48 7.91
N GLY A 205 10.08 -4.36 7.36
CA GLY A 205 10.93 -3.27 6.89
C GLY A 205 11.81 -2.65 7.99
N MET A 206 11.29 -2.51 9.21
CA MET A 206 12.07 -2.03 10.35
C MET A 206 13.16 -3.03 10.78
N ILE A 207 12.85 -4.33 10.75
CA ILE A 207 13.82 -5.40 11.02
C ILE A 207 14.91 -5.41 9.94
N VAL A 208 14.51 -5.31 8.66
CA VAL A 208 15.44 -5.24 7.53
C VAL A 208 16.39 -4.06 7.68
N ALA A 209 15.90 -2.88 8.06
CA ALA A 209 16.75 -1.72 8.28
C ALA A 209 17.80 -1.98 9.38
N LEU A 210 17.41 -2.62 10.48
CA LEU A 210 18.34 -2.97 11.55
C LEU A 210 19.38 -4.00 11.07
N VAL A 211 18.95 -5.02 10.33
CA VAL A 211 19.82 -6.04 9.75
C VAL A 211 20.80 -5.43 8.74
N ASN A 212 20.36 -4.50 7.91
CA ASN A 212 21.21 -3.87 6.89
C ASN A 212 22.27 -2.96 7.52
N ILE A 213 21.92 -2.18 8.54
CA ILE A 213 22.90 -1.35 9.26
C ILE A 213 23.91 -2.24 10.00
N VAL A 214 23.45 -3.20 10.80
CA VAL A 214 24.34 -4.02 11.64
C VAL A 214 25.15 -5.00 10.79
N GLY A 215 24.47 -5.79 9.97
CA GLY A 215 25.09 -6.78 9.09
C GLY A 215 25.98 -6.13 8.04
N GLY A 216 25.52 -5.03 7.44
CA GLY A 216 26.29 -4.25 6.48
C GLY A 216 27.56 -3.67 7.08
N THR A 217 27.48 -3.10 8.29
CA THR A 217 28.68 -2.58 8.99
C THR A 217 29.69 -3.70 9.27
N ILE A 218 29.22 -4.87 9.73
CA ILE A 218 30.11 -6.02 9.98
C ILE A 218 30.78 -6.48 8.69
N ILE A 219 30.02 -6.64 7.60
CA ILE A 219 30.56 -7.06 6.29
C ILE A 219 31.53 -6.01 5.75
N GLY A 220 31.17 -4.73 5.84
CA GLY A 220 32.00 -3.61 5.40
C GLY A 220 33.37 -3.59 6.08
N ILE A 221 33.41 -3.81 7.40
CA ILE A 221 34.66 -3.84 8.17
C ILE A 221 35.45 -5.13 7.90
N THR A 222 34.79 -6.30 7.94
CA THR A 222 35.49 -7.60 7.95
C THR A 222 35.86 -8.10 6.55
N GLN A 223 35.03 -7.82 5.54
CA GLN A 223 35.21 -8.33 4.17
C GLN A 223 35.69 -7.24 3.22
N ASN A 224 35.17 -6.02 3.34
CA ASN A 224 35.49 -4.92 2.40
C ASN A 224 36.62 -4.00 2.89
N GLY A 225 37.18 -4.28 4.08
CA GLY A 225 38.31 -3.52 4.63
C GLY A 225 38.00 -2.05 4.94
N MET A 226 36.73 -1.68 5.06
CA MET A 226 36.30 -0.31 5.32
C MET A 226 36.51 0.05 6.79
N THR A 227 36.71 1.34 7.08
CA THR A 227 36.66 1.81 8.47
C THR A 227 35.24 1.69 9.01
N ALA A 228 35.09 1.59 10.33
CA ALA A 228 33.77 1.51 10.95
C ALA A 228 32.88 2.72 10.60
N GLY A 229 33.48 3.91 10.45
CA GLY A 229 32.76 5.11 10.03
C GLY A 229 32.29 5.04 8.57
N ASP A 230 33.16 4.62 7.66
CA ASP A 230 32.82 4.53 6.22
C ASP A 230 31.79 3.43 5.94
N ALA A 231 31.90 2.30 6.66
CA ALA A 231 30.92 1.22 6.58
C ALA A 231 29.55 1.69 7.09
N LEU A 232 29.49 2.32 8.28
CA LEU A 232 28.23 2.87 8.81
C LEU A 232 27.62 3.91 7.89
N HIS A 233 28.44 4.78 7.31
CA HIS A 233 27.97 5.77 6.35
C HIS A 233 27.37 5.09 5.13
N THR A 234 28.15 4.27 4.42
CA THR A 234 27.74 3.63 3.15
C THR A 234 26.49 2.76 3.32
N TYR A 235 26.54 1.81 4.24
CA TYR A 235 25.40 0.92 4.50
C TYR A 235 24.22 1.67 5.13
N GLY A 236 24.48 2.73 5.89
CA GLY A 236 23.43 3.57 6.44
C GLY A 236 22.70 4.38 5.37
N ILE A 237 23.40 4.97 4.38
CA ILE A 237 22.75 5.64 3.23
C ILE A 237 21.83 4.67 2.49
N LEU A 238 22.36 3.51 2.14
CA LEU A 238 21.62 2.50 1.39
C LEU A 238 20.42 1.97 2.18
N THR A 239 20.58 1.78 3.49
CA THR A 239 19.49 1.32 4.36
C THR A 239 18.39 2.37 4.51
N ILE A 240 18.77 3.63 4.71
CA ILE A 240 17.81 4.73 4.81
C ILE A 240 17.05 4.87 3.49
N GLY A 241 17.76 4.81 2.36
CA GLY A 241 17.17 4.85 1.04
C GLY A 241 16.17 3.71 0.80
N ASP A 242 16.57 2.46 1.07
CA ASP A 242 15.73 1.27 0.94
C ASP A 242 14.48 1.37 1.82
N GLY A 243 14.66 1.79 3.08
CA GLY A 243 13.56 2.01 4.00
C GLY A 243 12.56 3.05 3.49
N LEU A 244 13.03 4.21 2.99
CA LEU A 244 12.15 5.26 2.47
C LEU A 244 11.42 4.84 1.19
N VAL A 245 12.14 4.20 0.28
CA VAL A 245 11.60 3.64 -0.96
C VAL A 245 10.47 2.65 -0.69
N SER A 246 10.59 1.84 0.36
CA SER A 246 9.56 0.87 0.74
C SER A 246 8.42 1.47 1.55
N GLN A 247 8.66 2.57 2.27
CA GLN A 247 7.64 3.27 3.06
C GLN A 247 6.64 4.03 2.19
N ILE A 248 7.06 4.68 1.10
CA ILE A 248 6.17 5.47 0.23
C ILE A 248 5.02 4.61 -0.34
N PRO A 249 5.26 3.47 -1.00
CA PRO A 249 4.22 2.55 -1.42
C PRO A 249 3.30 2.10 -0.28
N SER A 250 3.87 1.81 0.90
CA SER A 250 3.12 1.34 2.07
C SER A 250 2.15 2.39 2.59
N LEU A 251 2.60 3.64 2.64
CA LEU A 251 1.78 4.81 2.98
C LEU A 251 0.62 4.98 1.99
N LEU A 252 0.92 4.99 0.69
CA LEU A 252 -0.10 5.18 -0.35
C LEU A 252 -1.18 4.11 -0.28
N VAL A 253 -0.80 2.83 -0.15
CA VAL A 253 -1.76 1.71 -0.02
C VAL A 253 -2.57 1.82 1.28
N SER A 254 -1.95 2.18 2.40
CA SER A 254 -2.63 2.34 3.69
C SER A 254 -3.67 3.46 3.66
N ILE A 255 -3.34 4.59 3.03
CA ILE A 255 -4.29 5.69 2.81
C ILE A 255 -5.42 5.24 1.89
N SER A 256 -5.10 4.55 0.79
CA SER A 256 -6.10 4.02 -0.15
C SER A 256 -7.11 3.10 0.54
N ALA A 257 -6.61 2.21 1.40
CA ALA A 257 -7.44 1.31 2.20
C ALA A 257 -8.31 2.10 3.17
N GLY A 258 -7.73 3.08 3.88
CA GLY A 258 -8.47 3.96 4.78
C GLY A 258 -9.62 4.68 4.09
N ILE A 259 -9.38 5.27 2.92
CA ILE A 259 -10.42 5.94 2.10
C ILE A 259 -11.52 4.96 1.71
N LEU A 260 -11.18 3.74 1.31
CA LEU A 260 -12.15 2.76 0.85
C LEU A 260 -13.01 2.21 1.99
N ILE A 261 -12.45 2.04 3.20
CA ILE A 261 -13.18 1.55 4.39
C ILE A 261 -14.12 2.61 4.94
N THR A 262 -13.66 3.87 5.00
CA THR A 262 -14.48 4.98 5.53
C THR A 262 -15.55 5.44 4.56
N ARG A 263 -15.55 4.90 3.33
CA ARG A 263 -16.60 5.12 2.34
C ARG A 263 -17.92 4.50 2.82
N THR A 264 -18.81 5.34 3.34
CA THR A 264 -20.15 4.93 3.78
C THR A 264 -21.19 5.28 2.72
N GLY A 265 -21.83 4.25 2.15
CA GLY A 265 -22.97 4.39 1.24
C GLY A 265 -22.65 4.63 -0.24
N ASP A 266 -23.64 4.37 -1.08
CA ASP A 266 -23.63 4.70 -2.52
C ASP A 266 -23.80 6.21 -2.67
N SER A 267 -22.69 6.95 -2.56
CA SER A 267 -22.69 8.37 -2.90
C SER A 267 -22.40 8.53 -4.38
N GLU A 268 -23.20 9.32 -5.12
CA GLU A 268 -22.97 9.56 -6.55
C GLU A 268 -21.68 10.36 -6.85
N VAL A 269 -21.09 10.98 -5.82
CA VAL A 269 -20.07 12.01 -5.90
C VAL A 269 -18.73 11.48 -5.34
N ASN A 270 -17.58 11.82 -5.94
CA ASN A 270 -16.27 11.33 -5.47
C ASN A 270 -15.80 12.05 -4.19
N VAL A 271 -14.82 11.49 -3.47
CA VAL A 271 -14.35 12.02 -2.18
C VAL A 271 -13.89 13.47 -2.28
N GLY A 272 -13.15 13.82 -3.34
CA GLY A 272 -12.61 15.16 -3.53
C GLY A 272 -13.73 16.21 -3.67
N SER A 273 -14.74 15.91 -4.47
CA SER A 273 -15.92 16.78 -4.61
C SER A 273 -16.72 16.89 -3.32
N GLN A 274 -16.90 15.80 -2.56
CA GLN A 274 -17.62 15.84 -1.28
C GLN A 274 -16.91 16.70 -0.23
N ILE A 275 -15.59 16.52 -0.09
CA ILE A 275 -14.79 17.34 0.85
C ILE A 275 -14.86 18.82 0.44
N GLY A 276 -14.72 19.10 -0.86
CA GLY A 276 -14.83 20.46 -1.37
C GLY A 276 -16.20 21.08 -1.02
N GLU A 277 -17.29 20.42 -1.42
CA GLU A 277 -18.65 20.89 -1.15
C GLU A 277 -18.89 21.11 0.35
N GLN A 278 -18.53 20.14 1.21
CA GLN A 278 -18.75 20.25 2.65
C GLN A 278 -17.94 21.36 3.34
N ILE A 279 -16.70 21.59 2.90
CA ILE A 279 -15.86 22.68 3.44
C ILE A 279 -16.39 24.04 2.98
N PHE A 280 -16.70 24.17 1.68
CA PHE A 280 -17.18 25.44 1.11
C PHE A 280 -18.62 25.78 1.54
N ASP A 281 -19.42 24.78 1.91
CA ASP A 281 -20.76 24.97 2.48
C ASP A 281 -20.74 25.49 3.93
N GLN A 282 -19.56 25.61 4.55
CA GLN A 282 -19.38 26.18 5.90
C GLN A 282 -18.59 27.50 5.87
N PRO A 283 -19.13 28.57 5.26
CA PRO A 283 -18.43 29.85 5.12
C PRO A 283 -18.07 30.50 6.47
N LYS A 284 -18.84 30.24 7.53
CA LYS A 284 -18.53 30.73 8.89
C LYS A 284 -17.28 30.09 9.48
N ALA A 285 -17.07 28.79 9.24
CA ALA A 285 -15.87 28.10 9.70
C ALA A 285 -14.62 28.58 8.95
N LEU A 286 -14.74 28.76 7.63
CA LEU A 286 -13.70 29.32 6.78
C LEU A 286 -13.34 30.77 7.17
N LEU A 287 -14.33 31.60 7.47
CA LEU A 287 -14.12 32.98 7.94
C LEU A 287 -13.39 33.03 9.29
N MET A 288 -13.70 32.12 10.22
CA MET A 288 -12.98 32.04 11.50
C MET A 288 -11.56 31.48 11.34
N ALA A 289 -11.35 30.50 10.45
CA ALA A 289 -10.04 29.93 10.17
C ALA A 289 -9.12 30.93 9.45
N GLY A 290 -9.64 31.69 8.48
CA GLY A 290 -8.89 32.73 7.77
C GLY A 290 -8.62 33.99 8.61
N GLY A 291 -9.23 34.11 9.78
CA GLY A 291 -8.96 35.17 10.76
C GLY A 291 -7.86 34.82 11.78
N MET A 292 -7.42 33.56 11.85
CA MET A 292 -6.24 33.12 12.62
C MET A 292 -4.98 33.23 11.77
#